data_AF-A0A7K4DN60-F1
#
_entry.id   AF-A0A7K4DN60-F1
#
_cell.length_a   1.000
_cell.length_b   1.000
_cell.length_c   1.000
_cell.angle_alpha   90.00
_cell.angle_beta   90.00
_cell.angle_gamma   90.00
#
_symmetry.space_group_name_H-M   'P 1'
#
loop_
_entity.id
_entity.type
_entity.pdbx_description
1 polymer ?
#
loop_
_entity_poly.entity_id
_entity_poly.type
_entity_poly.pdbx_seq_one_letter_code
_entity_poly.pdbx_strand_id
1 'polypeptide(L)'
;PNYVTISGRQITMPQFLSLTTTAVLNINASLNTSIILKNFGNAEDPLETITNGNVNSTEYLDIANRVKNFMYSNGVAPNYASTSLGKMRFETLIYAFSRILHLYEVNNSTLPSYITVNTWVNGTNVIGSTLYGYVEKAFYGNLTSTQTIVLILGIHPLENGIHTAIINALIDKSLSLTKRFVIYMVHVTKDASDYSKGRMNGQLLGQNFIVPDIASENPMLVVDNHENKGNESGYTYSRFLYPISNTTITMTYANEIITEMPFLAVYTPPNPTSPQYVTIPIANQGITTLIYETYLYDSVSKKEDDANLLIDALDILQD
;
A
#
# COMPACT_ATOMS: atom_id res chain seq x y z
N PRO A 1 8.94 -5.76 8.48
CA PRO A 1 8.99 -7.25 8.59
C PRO A 1 10.39 -7.69 9.05
N ASN A 2 10.52 -8.87 9.69
CA ASN A 2 11.84 -9.40 10.10
C ASN A 2 12.48 -10.27 9.00
N TYR A 3 11.66 -10.86 8.14
CA TYR A 3 12.08 -11.70 7.02
C TYR A 3 11.02 -11.71 5.91
N VAL A 4 11.41 -12.19 4.74
CA VAL A 4 10.53 -12.60 3.64
C VAL A 4 10.72 -14.10 3.36
N THR A 5 9.70 -14.79 2.87
CA THR A 5 9.81 -16.21 2.50
C THR A 5 10.04 -16.32 0.99
N ILE A 6 11.20 -16.82 0.58
CA ILE A 6 11.54 -17.06 -0.84
C ILE A 6 11.77 -18.57 -1.02
N SER A 7 10.97 -19.20 -1.88
CA SER A 7 11.04 -20.64 -2.16
C SER A 7 11.04 -21.52 -0.90
N GLY A 8 10.21 -21.17 0.09
CA GLY A 8 10.10 -21.90 1.36
C GLY A 8 11.21 -21.62 2.38
N ARG A 9 12.15 -20.72 2.10
CA ARG A 9 13.21 -20.30 3.04
C ARG A 9 12.94 -18.91 3.59
N GLN A 10 13.13 -18.73 4.89
CA GLN A 10 13.12 -17.40 5.51
C GLN A 10 14.42 -16.67 5.19
N ILE A 11 14.29 -15.52 4.53
CA ILE A 11 15.37 -14.61 4.17
C ILE A 11 15.22 -13.36 5.01
N THR A 12 16.19 -13.08 5.87
CA THR A 12 16.20 -11.87 6.71
C THR A 12 16.24 -10.60 5.87
N MET A 13 15.79 -9.48 6.43
CA MET A 13 15.77 -8.22 5.67
C MET A 13 17.15 -7.75 5.18
N PRO A 14 18.27 -7.88 5.93
CA PRO A 14 19.61 -7.61 5.40
C PRO A 14 20.00 -8.51 4.23
N GLN A 15 19.70 -9.81 4.31
CA GLN A 15 19.93 -10.74 3.19
C GLN A 15 19.12 -10.34 1.98
N PHE A 16 17.84 -9.97 2.19
CA PHE A 16 16.95 -9.55 1.13
C PHE A 16 17.46 -8.28 0.45
N LEU A 17 17.91 -7.26 1.18
CA LEU A 17 18.52 -6.06 0.61
C LEU A 17 19.74 -6.39 -0.27
N SER A 18 20.61 -7.29 0.17
CA SER A 18 21.76 -7.73 -0.63
C SER A 18 21.33 -8.48 -1.89
N LEU A 19 20.28 -9.31 -1.82
CA LEU A 19 19.76 -10.02 -2.98
C LEU A 19 19.15 -9.06 -3.99
N THR A 20 18.30 -8.14 -3.55
CA THR A 20 17.59 -7.22 -4.45
C THR A 20 18.52 -6.23 -5.12
N THR A 21 19.48 -5.64 -4.39
CA THR A 21 20.52 -4.78 -4.98
C THR A 21 21.38 -5.54 -5.99
N THR A 22 21.77 -6.79 -5.70
CA THR A 22 22.55 -7.62 -6.64
C THR A 22 21.72 -8.01 -7.87
N ALA A 23 20.44 -8.33 -7.70
CA ALA A 23 19.54 -8.66 -8.80
C ALA A 23 19.36 -7.46 -9.75
N VAL A 24 19.13 -6.25 -9.22
CA VAL A 24 19.02 -5.03 -10.04
C VAL A 24 20.30 -4.77 -10.85
N LEU A 25 21.48 -4.94 -10.24
CA LEU A 25 22.76 -4.80 -10.94
C LEU A 25 22.95 -5.87 -12.03
N ASN A 26 22.59 -7.12 -11.76
CA ASN A 26 22.66 -8.20 -12.75
C ASN A 26 21.71 -7.96 -13.93
N ILE A 27 20.48 -7.52 -13.65
CA ILE A 27 19.50 -7.14 -14.68
C ILE A 27 20.06 -6.03 -15.57
N ASN A 28 20.60 -4.96 -14.97
CA ASN A 28 21.19 -3.84 -15.71
C ASN A 28 22.38 -4.28 -16.59
N ALA A 29 23.14 -5.28 -16.16
CA ALA A 29 24.26 -5.85 -16.90
C ALA A 29 23.86 -7.00 -17.85
N SER A 30 22.57 -7.32 -17.98
CA SER A 30 22.05 -8.47 -18.74
C SER A 30 22.67 -9.81 -18.33
N LEU A 31 22.98 -9.97 -17.04
CA LEU A 31 23.59 -11.17 -16.47
C LEU A 31 22.53 -12.11 -15.88
N ASN A 32 22.42 -13.31 -16.45
CA ASN A 32 21.59 -14.39 -15.90
C ASN A 32 22.45 -15.35 -15.05
N THR A 33 22.83 -14.91 -13.85
CA THR A 33 23.70 -15.67 -12.95
C THR A 33 23.07 -15.87 -11.58
N SER A 34 23.40 -17.00 -10.94
CA SER A 34 22.96 -17.29 -9.57
C SER A 34 23.59 -16.32 -8.57
N ILE A 35 22.77 -15.83 -7.64
CA ILE A 35 23.25 -14.98 -6.54
C ILE A 35 23.48 -15.87 -5.32
N ILE A 36 24.70 -15.83 -4.78
CA ILE A 36 25.04 -16.56 -3.56
C ILE A 36 24.40 -15.85 -2.37
N LEU A 37 23.56 -16.56 -1.61
CA LEU A 37 23.00 -16.07 -0.36
C LEU A 37 24.09 -15.98 0.70
N LYS A 38 24.42 -14.76 1.14
CA LYS A 38 25.35 -14.47 2.24
C LYS A 38 24.59 -13.99 3.46
N ASN A 39 25.16 -14.18 4.65
CA ASN A 39 24.62 -13.64 5.89
C ASN A 39 25.15 -12.22 6.13
N PHE A 40 24.26 -11.34 6.60
CA PHE A 40 24.59 -9.97 6.98
C PHE A 40 23.90 -9.62 8.30
N GLY A 41 24.61 -8.89 9.17
CA GLY A 41 24.02 -8.30 10.36
C GLY A 41 23.05 -7.16 10.03
N ASN A 42 22.24 -6.77 11.03
CA ASN A 42 21.30 -5.66 10.91
C ASN A 42 22.03 -4.32 10.79
N ALA A 43 21.32 -3.31 10.27
CA ALA A 43 21.74 -1.92 10.42
C ALA A 43 21.61 -1.52 11.90
N GLU A 44 22.68 -0.95 12.46
CA GLU A 44 22.77 -0.67 13.91
C GLU A 44 22.08 0.64 14.31
N ASP A 45 22.14 1.65 13.45
CA ASP A 45 21.58 2.98 13.71
C ASP A 45 21.02 3.62 12.41
N PRO A 46 19.90 3.11 11.88
CA PRO A 46 19.32 3.62 10.64
C PRO A 46 18.91 5.10 10.75
N LEU A 47 19.31 5.91 9.77
CA LEU A 47 19.06 7.35 9.75
C LEU A 47 18.42 7.78 8.42
N GLU A 48 17.26 8.43 8.50
CA GLU A 48 16.58 9.00 7.34
C GLU A 48 16.69 10.53 7.36
N THR A 49 17.09 11.11 6.24
CA THR A 49 16.98 12.56 6.00
C THR A 49 16.51 12.87 4.59
N ILE A 50 15.98 11.89 3.84
CA ILE A 50 15.43 12.17 2.51
C ILE A 50 14.22 13.11 2.63
N THR A 51 13.97 13.89 1.59
CA THR A 51 12.64 14.45 1.29
C THR A 51 11.94 13.60 0.24
N ASN A 52 10.61 13.69 0.13
CA ASN A 52 9.89 13.04 -0.96
C ASN A 52 10.43 13.53 -2.32
N GLY A 53 10.65 12.63 -3.26
CA GLY A 53 11.26 12.96 -4.55
C GLY A 53 11.51 11.75 -5.44
N ASN A 54 12.00 12.00 -6.65
CA ASN A 54 12.33 10.94 -7.61
C ASN A 54 13.82 10.64 -7.58
N VAL A 55 14.16 9.34 -7.56
CA VAL A 55 15.52 8.83 -7.75
C VAL A 55 15.60 8.18 -9.12
N ASN A 56 16.39 8.76 -10.02
CA ASN A 56 16.52 8.25 -11.40
C ASN A 56 17.37 6.97 -11.47
N SER A 57 17.36 6.33 -12.65
CA SER A 57 18.07 5.07 -12.88
C SER A 57 19.57 5.11 -12.69
N THR A 58 20.21 6.20 -13.09
CA THR A 58 21.66 6.36 -12.86
C THR A 58 21.96 6.35 -11.37
N GLU A 59 21.13 7.03 -10.58
CA GLU A 59 21.31 7.15 -9.15
C GLU A 59 20.97 5.85 -8.39
N TYR A 60 19.83 5.21 -8.66
CA TYR A 60 19.51 3.97 -7.93
C TYR A 60 20.48 2.82 -8.26
N LEU A 61 21.06 2.80 -9.47
CA LEU A 61 22.09 1.83 -9.84
C LEU A 61 23.41 2.09 -9.09
N ASP A 62 23.81 3.35 -8.94
CA ASP A 62 24.95 3.73 -8.10
C ASP A 62 24.72 3.35 -6.64
N ILE A 63 23.53 3.64 -6.09
CA ILE A 63 23.13 3.25 -4.73
C ILE A 63 23.23 1.73 -4.58
N ALA A 64 22.70 0.94 -5.53
CA ALA A 64 22.76 -0.53 -5.48
C ALA A 64 24.20 -1.03 -5.39
N ASN A 65 25.11 -0.46 -6.19
CA ASN A 65 26.52 -0.82 -6.19
C ASN A 65 27.19 -0.46 -4.85
N ARG A 66 26.96 0.75 -4.33
CA ARG A 66 27.52 1.18 -3.04
C ARG A 66 27.02 0.33 -1.87
N VAL A 67 25.72 0.06 -1.82
CA VAL A 67 25.10 -0.79 -0.77
C VAL A 67 25.67 -2.21 -0.83
N LYS A 68 25.70 -2.85 -2.01
CA LYS A 68 26.26 -4.19 -2.18
C LYS A 68 27.71 -4.26 -1.70
N ASN A 69 28.55 -3.30 -2.13
CA ASN A 69 29.96 -3.27 -1.76
C ASN A 69 30.15 -3.04 -0.25
N PHE A 70 29.38 -2.12 0.34
CA PHE A 70 29.41 -1.91 1.79
C PHE A 70 29.07 -3.18 2.55
N MET A 71 27.99 -3.87 2.19
CA MET A 71 27.57 -5.09 2.89
C MET A 71 28.63 -6.19 2.76
N TYR A 72 29.21 -6.38 1.56
CA TYR A 72 30.24 -7.40 1.33
C TYR A 72 31.54 -7.12 2.08
N SER A 73 31.91 -5.85 2.27
CA SER A 73 33.11 -5.47 3.00
C SER A 73 32.92 -5.52 4.52
N ASN A 74 31.74 -5.17 5.03
CA ASN A 74 31.52 -4.98 6.46
C ASN A 74 30.70 -6.11 7.14
N GLY A 75 30.04 -6.97 6.36
CA GLY A 75 29.22 -8.06 6.90
C GLY A 75 27.93 -7.61 7.57
N VAL A 76 27.53 -6.33 7.43
CA VAL A 76 26.32 -5.74 8.02
C VAL A 76 25.59 -4.87 7.00
N ALA A 77 24.27 -4.70 7.16
CA ALA A 77 23.51 -3.75 6.36
C ALA A 77 23.90 -2.29 6.67
N PRO A 78 23.89 -1.38 5.69
CA PRO A 78 24.17 0.02 5.93
C PRO A 78 23.03 0.70 6.70
N ASN A 79 23.37 1.61 7.59
CA ASN A 79 22.40 2.49 8.27
C ASN A 79 21.64 3.37 7.27
N TYR A 80 22.32 3.81 6.22
CA TYR A 80 21.75 4.58 5.12
C TYR A 80 22.64 4.53 3.86
N ALA A 81 22.09 4.97 2.73
CA ALA A 81 22.86 5.38 1.56
C ALA A 81 22.58 6.86 1.26
N SER A 82 23.62 7.63 0.92
CA SER A 82 23.44 9.01 0.46
C SER A 82 22.79 9.04 -0.93
N THR A 83 21.87 9.98 -1.12
CA THR A 83 21.10 10.23 -2.35
C THR A 83 20.99 11.75 -2.60
N SER A 84 20.46 12.13 -3.75
CA SER A 84 20.10 13.50 -4.12
C SER A 84 18.99 14.09 -3.25
N LEU A 85 18.20 13.23 -2.60
CA LEU A 85 17.10 13.62 -1.71
C LEU A 85 17.53 13.70 -0.24
N GLY A 86 18.66 13.08 0.14
CA GLY A 86 19.16 13.02 1.52
C GLY A 86 19.79 11.67 1.86
N LYS A 87 19.81 11.28 3.14
CA LYS A 87 20.22 9.94 3.56
C LYS A 87 19.02 9.00 3.55
N MET A 88 19.04 8.00 2.67
CA MET A 88 18.02 6.96 2.58
C MET A 88 18.36 5.80 3.52
N ARG A 89 17.56 5.62 4.58
CA ARG A 89 17.76 4.60 5.63
C ARG A 89 17.57 3.18 5.10
N PHE A 90 17.99 2.20 5.89
CA PHE A 90 17.90 0.76 5.61
C PHE A 90 16.52 0.28 5.12
N GLU A 91 15.45 0.64 5.81
CA GLU A 91 14.07 0.23 5.53
C GLU A 91 13.59 0.79 4.18
N THR A 92 13.90 2.06 3.91
CA THR A 92 13.59 2.72 2.63
C THR A 92 14.40 2.12 1.50
N LEU A 93 15.66 1.72 1.72
CA LEU A 93 16.46 1.00 0.73
C LEU A 93 15.83 -0.34 0.35
N ILE A 94 15.41 -1.13 1.35
CA ILE A 94 14.72 -2.40 1.11
C ILE A 94 13.48 -2.18 0.24
N TYR A 95 12.64 -1.22 0.65
CA TYR A 95 11.41 -0.93 -0.07
C TYR A 95 11.69 -0.46 -1.50
N ALA A 96 12.62 0.49 -1.68
CA ALA A 96 13.02 1.01 -2.98
C ALA A 96 13.50 -0.08 -3.94
N PHE A 97 14.41 -0.97 -3.49
CA PHE A 97 14.89 -2.06 -4.34
C PHE A 97 13.87 -3.17 -4.58
N SER A 98 12.93 -3.37 -3.66
CA SER A 98 11.78 -4.26 -3.90
C SER A 98 10.86 -3.68 -4.98
N ARG A 99 10.58 -2.37 -4.91
CA ARG A 99 9.77 -1.65 -5.90
C ARG A 99 10.41 -1.62 -7.28
N ILE A 100 11.73 -1.45 -7.37
CA ILE A 100 12.44 -1.50 -8.66
C ILE A 100 12.26 -2.88 -9.33
N LEU A 101 12.38 -3.97 -8.58
CA LEU A 101 12.19 -5.32 -9.12
C LEU A 101 10.74 -5.62 -9.48
N HIS A 102 9.77 -5.14 -8.69
CA HIS A 102 8.35 -5.20 -9.04
C HIS A 102 8.07 -4.46 -10.35
N LEU A 103 8.54 -3.22 -10.46
CA LEU A 103 8.39 -2.40 -11.66
C LEU A 103 9.05 -3.04 -12.88
N TYR A 104 10.20 -3.71 -12.69
CA TYR A 104 10.84 -4.48 -13.76
C TYR A 104 9.93 -5.61 -14.27
N GLU A 105 9.29 -6.36 -13.37
CA GLU A 105 8.38 -7.44 -13.75
C GLU A 105 7.16 -6.92 -14.52
N VAL A 106 6.47 -5.91 -13.97
CA VAL A 106 5.23 -5.40 -14.57
C VAL A 106 5.46 -4.55 -15.83
N ASN A 107 6.64 -3.92 -15.97
CA ASN A 107 7.03 -3.16 -17.17
C ASN A 107 7.76 -4.03 -18.21
N ASN A 108 7.28 -5.24 -18.45
CA ASN A 108 7.80 -6.14 -19.49
C ASN A 108 9.33 -6.32 -19.43
N SER A 109 9.88 -6.58 -18.24
CA SER A 109 11.32 -6.79 -18.03
C SER A 109 12.18 -5.57 -18.38
N THR A 110 11.66 -4.36 -18.13
CA THR A 110 12.40 -3.09 -18.31
C THR A 110 12.56 -2.39 -16.97
N LEU A 111 13.81 -2.06 -16.59
CA LEU A 111 14.08 -1.29 -15.39
C LEU A 111 13.45 0.11 -15.50
N PRO A 112 12.86 0.64 -14.41
CA PRO A 112 12.19 1.93 -14.45
C PRO A 112 13.21 3.07 -14.64
N SER A 113 12.83 4.13 -15.36
CA SER A 113 13.70 5.31 -15.56
C SER A 113 13.91 6.12 -14.28
N TYR A 114 12.97 6.03 -13.34
CA TYR A 114 13.05 6.56 -11.98
C TYR A 114 12.11 5.80 -11.04
N ILE A 115 12.30 5.97 -9.74
CA ILE A 115 11.33 5.59 -8.71
C ILE A 115 10.96 6.81 -7.87
N THR A 116 9.71 6.88 -7.42
CA THR A 116 9.29 7.83 -6.40
C THR A 116 9.68 7.26 -5.03
N VAL A 117 10.38 8.06 -4.23
CA VAL A 117 10.77 7.71 -2.87
C VAL A 117 10.14 8.72 -1.93
N ASN A 118 9.44 8.22 -0.92
CA ASN A 118 8.85 9.03 0.13
C ASN A 118 9.65 8.85 1.42
N THR A 119 9.70 9.90 2.24
CA THR A 119 10.35 9.89 3.55
C THR A 119 9.81 8.75 4.38
N TRP A 120 10.70 7.96 4.98
CA TRP A 120 10.28 7.03 6.02
C TRP A 120 9.66 7.80 7.17
N VAL A 121 8.37 7.59 7.39
CA VAL A 121 7.69 8.09 8.57
C VAL A 121 8.14 7.21 9.73
N ASN A 122 9.16 7.68 10.48
CA ASN A 122 9.74 6.94 11.60
C ASN A 122 8.80 6.94 12.81
N GLY A 123 7.84 6.05 12.76
CA GLY A 123 6.95 5.69 13.83
C GLY A 123 6.32 4.39 13.41
N THR A 124 6.21 3.43 14.32
CA THR A 124 5.10 2.50 14.17
C THR A 124 3.87 3.40 14.26
N ASN A 125 3.30 3.78 13.11
CA ASN A 125 1.99 4.40 13.04
C ASN A 125 0.89 3.39 13.43
N VAL A 126 1.26 2.38 14.22
CA VAL A 126 0.42 1.37 14.78
C VAL A 126 -0.45 2.08 15.81
N ILE A 127 -1.69 2.31 15.43
CA ILE A 127 -2.69 2.95 16.29
C ILE A 127 -3.31 1.95 17.27
N GLY A 128 -3.07 0.65 17.07
CA GLY A 128 -3.44 -0.39 18.02
C GLY A 128 -3.06 -1.80 17.56
N SER A 129 -2.98 -2.72 18.53
CA SER A 129 -2.64 -4.12 18.28
C SER A 129 -3.34 -5.07 19.24
N THR A 130 -3.45 -6.33 18.82
CA THR A 130 -3.94 -7.47 19.60
C THR A 130 -3.05 -8.70 19.33
N LEU A 131 -3.37 -9.83 19.96
CA LEU A 131 -2.73 -11.12 19.67
C LEU A 131 -3.00 -11.66 18.25
N TYR A 132 -3.96 -11.08 17.50
CA TYR A 132 -4.34 -11.53 16.16
C TYR A 132 -4.04 -10.52 15.05
N GLY A 133 -3.42 -9.38 15.38
CA GLY A 133 -2.95 -8.43 14.39
C GLY A 133 -2.79 -7.02 14.93
N TYR A 134 -2.62 -6.06 14.02
CA TYR A 134 -2.48 -4.65 14.36
C TYR A 134 -3.03 -3.77 13.24
N VAL A 135 -3.26 -2.51 13.55
CA VAL A 135 -3.66 -1.48 12.58
C VAL A 135 -2.61 -0.41 12.56
N GLU A 136 -2.14 -0.04 11.37
CA GLU A 136 -1.25 1.09 11.17
C GLU A 136 -1.87 2.16 10.29
N LYS A 137 -1.35 3.38 10.39
CA LYS A 137 -1.74 4.54 9.59
C LYS A 137 -0.59 4.99 8.68
N ALA A 138 -0.87 5.46 7.48
CA ALA A 138 0.12 6.12 6.62
C ALA A 138 -0.47 7.38 6.00
N PHE A 139 0.41 8.27 5.54
CA PHE A 139 0.02 9.56 4.98
C PHE A 139 0.71 9.77 3.64
N TYR A 140 -0.08 10.18 2.64
CA TYR A 140 0.39 10.46 1.29
C TYR A 140 -0.24 11.76 0.75
N GLY A 141 0.31 12.25 -0.36
CA GLY A 141 -0.15 13.46 -1.02
C GLY A 141 0.22 14.75 -0.28
N ASN A 142 -0.62 15.78 -0.42
CA ASN A 142 -0.39 17.08 0.20
C ASN A 142 -0.80 17.06 1.67
N LEU A 143 0.17 16.82 2.56
CA LEU A 143 -0.05 16.73 4.01
C LEU A 143 -0.58 18.02 4.66
N THR A 144 -0.54 19.15 3.96
CA THR A 144 -1.07 20.44 4.44
C THR A 144 -2.48 20.74 3.93
N SER A 145 -3.03 19.90 3.05
CA SER A 145 -4.39 20.07 2.54
C SER A 145 -5.43 19.83 3.63
N THR A 146 -6.47 20.67 3.66
CA THR A 146 -7.64 20.47 4.53
C THR A 146 -8.62 19.46 3.95
N GLN A 147 -8.51 19.15 2.66
CA GLN A 147 -9.30 18.11 1.99
C GLN A 147 -8.64 16.76 2.23
N THR A 148 -9.21 15.98 3.16
CA THR A 148 -8.67 14.68 3.57
C THR A 148 -9.51 13.54 3.02
N ILE A 149 -8.89 12.67 2.22
CA ILE A 149 -9.45 11.38 1.81
C ILE A 149 -8.87 10.29 2.71
N VAL A 150 -9.73 9.44 3.27
CA VAL A 150 -9.30 8.26 4.03
C VAL A 150 -9.54 7.00 3.21
N LEU A 151 -8.53 6.13 3.13
CA LEU A 151 -8.67 4.78 2.59
C LEU A 151 -8.46 3.74 3.69
N ILE A 152 -9.35 2.74 3.76
CA ILE A 152 -9.23 1.59 4.65
C ILE A 152 -8.86 0.37 3.79
N LEU A 153 -7.80 -0.33 4.19
CA LEU A 153 -7.22 -1.47 3.48
C LEU A 153 -6.98 -2.64 4.46
N GLY A 154 -7.08 -3.86 3.95
CA GLY A 154 -6.67 -5.07 4.68
C GLY A 154 -7.70 -5.62 5.69
N ILE A 155 -8.93 -5.11 5.73
CA ILE A 155 -9.99 -5.66 6.61
C ILE A 155 -10.18 -7.16 6.35
N HIS A 156 -10.10 -7.59 5.10
CA HIS A 156 -10.11 -9.00 4.71
C HIS A 156 -8.72 -9.38 4.14
N PRO A 157 -7.93 -10.24 4.82
CA PRO A 157 -6.53 -10.49 4.45
C PRO A 157 -6.36 -11.20 3.08
N LEU A 158 -7.41 -11.85 2.58
CA LEU A 158 -7.41 -12.55 1.29
C LEU A 158 -7.70 -11.63 0.09
N GLU A 159 -8.02 -10.36 0.33
CA GLU A 159 -8.40 -9.36 -0.69
C GLU A 159 -7.23 -8.38 -0.99
N ASN A 160 -5.99 -8.86 -0.84
CA ASN A 160 -4.79 -8.00 -0.74
C ASN A 160 -4.25 -7.41 -2.06
N GLY A 161 -4.78 -7.83 -3.22
CA GLY A 161 -4.28 -7.39 -4.52
C GLY A 161 -4.48 -5.89 -4.74
N ILE A 162 -5.71 -5.41 -4.57
CA ILE A 162 -6.12 -4.01 -4.73
C ILE A 162 -5.53 -3.15 -3.63
N HIS A 163 -5.38 -3.69 -2.41
CA HIS A 163 -4.73 -2.98 -1.30
C HIS A 163 -3.28 -2.63 -1.66
N THR A 164 -2.54 -3.60 -2.20
CA THR A 164 -1.16 -3.40 -2.66
C THR A 164 -1.11 -2.39 -3.81
N ALA A 165 -2.03 -2.51 -4.78
CA ALA A 165 -2.10 -1.60 -5.92
C ALA A 165 -2.40 -0.16 -5.52
N ILE A 166 -3.32 0.07 -4.56
CA ILE A 166 -3.65 1.38 -4.02
C ILE A 166 -2.44 2.02 -3.33
N ILE A 167 -1.72 1.28 -2.48
CA ILE A 167 -0.51 1.79 -1.82
C ILE A 167 0.55 2.16 -2.86
N ASN A 168 0.74 1.34 -3.88
CA ASN A 168 1.69 1.65 -4.96
C ASN A 168 1.30 2.92 -5.72
N ALA A 169 0.03 3.08 -6.10
CA ALA A 169 -0.47 4.28 -6.77
C ALA A 169 -0.28 5.54 -5.91
N LEU A 170 -0.59 5.47 -4.61
CA LEU A 170 -0.37 6.58 -3.68
C LEU A 170 1.11 6.97 -3.57
N ILE A 171 2.00 5.98 -3.49
CA ILE A 171 3.44 6.22 -3.42
C ILE A 171 3.95 6.89 -4.69
N ASP A 172 3.55 6.36 -5.85
CA ASP A 172 4.02 6.83 -7.15
C ASP A 172 3.50 8.24 -7.44
N LYS A 173 2.26 8.55 -7.03
CA LYS A 173 1.60 9.85 -7.24
C LYS A 173 1.78 10.84 -6.09
N SER A 174 2.39 10.46 -4.97
CA SER A 174 2.36 11.28 -3.73
C SER A 174 2.82 12.72 -3.90
N LEU A 175 3.71 12.99 -4.86
CA LEU A 175 4.24 14.33 -5.13
C LEU A 175 3.29 15.23 -5.94
N SER A 176 2.34 14.65 -6.67
CA SER A 176 1.41 15.37 -7.53
C SER A 176 0.00 15.49 -6.95
N LEU A 177 -0.33 14.69 -5.93
CA LEU A 177 -1.66 14.72 -5.30
C LEU A 177 -1.90 16.05 -4.58
N THR A 178 -3.08 16.62 -4.81
CA THR A 178 -3.51 17.91 -4.25
C THR A 178 -4.19 17.75 -2.88
N LYS A 179 -4.78 16.58 -2.62
CA LYS A 179 -5.42 16.22 -1.35
C LYS A 179 -4.48 15.53 -0.38
N ARG A 180 -4.89 15.49 0.88
CA ARG A 180 -4.27 14.72 1.94
C ARG A 180 -4.87 13.32 1.95
N PHE A 181 -4.06 12.28 1.80
CA PHE A 181 -4.50 10.90 1.87
C PHE A 181 -4.06 10.27 3.19
N VAL A 182 -5.00 9.74 3.97
CA VAL A 182 -4.76 9.00 5.21
C VAL A 182 -5.16 7.55 5.01
N ILE A 183 -4.25 6.62 5.24
CA ILE A 183 -4.46 5.22 4.91
C ILE A 183 -4.42 4.39 6.19
N TYR A 184 -5.50 3.68 6.51
CA TYR A 184 -5.53 2.68 7.55
C TYR A 184 -5.26 1.31 6.95
N MET A 185 -4.23 0.63 7.43
CA MET A 185 -3.82 -0.70 6.98
C MET A 185 -3.99 -1.69 8.12
N VAL A 186 -4.86 -2.67 7.92
CA VAL A 186 -5.11 -3.75 8.88
C VAL A 186 -4.23 -4.95 8.55
N HIS A 187 -3.44 -5.39 9.53
CA HIS A 187 -2.50 -6.50 9.42
C HIS A 187 -2.97 -7.66 10.30
N VAL A 188 -3.69 -8.62 9.71
CA VAL A 188 -4.10 -9.84 10.41
C VAL A 188 -2.91 -10.81 10.48
N THR A 189 -2.46 -11.15 11.68
CA THR A 189 -1.29 -12.02 11.90
C THR A 189 -1.67 -13.44 12.33
N LYS A 190 -2.91 -13.64 12.82
CA LYS A 190 -3.42 -14.95 13.22
C LYS A 190 -4.57 -15.38 12.31
N ASP A 191 -4.50 -16.63 11.84
CA ASP A 191 -5.49 -17.25 10.96
C ASP A 191 -5.75 -16.46 9.65
N ALA A 192 -4.77 -15.68 9.18
CA ALA A 192 -4.92 -14.79 8.02
C ALA A 192 -5.30 -15.52 6.72
N SER A 193 -4.95 -16.81 6.59
CA SER A 193 -5.31 -17.64 5.44
C SER A 193 -6.68 -18.34 5.58
N ASP A 194 -7.29 -18.31 6.76
CA ASP A 194 -8.64 -18.85 7.00
C ASP A 194 -9.67 -17.78 6.65
N TYR A 195 -10.53 -18.07 5.66
CA TYR A 195 -11.51 -17.12 5.17
C TYR A 195 -12.40 -16.56 6.28
N SER A 196 -12.88 -17.38 7.21
CA SER A 196 -13.84 -16.93 8.23
C SER A 196 -13.13 -16.26 9.41
N LYS A 197 -12.07 -16.87 9.92
CA LYS A 197 -11.34 -16.36 11.09
C LYS A 197 -10.51 -15.14 10.76
N GLY A 198 -9.77 -15.16 9.65
CA GLY A 198 -8.96 -14.03 9.19
C GLY A 198 -9.82 -12.81 8.91
N ARG A 199 -10.95 -12.99 8.22
CA ARG A 199 -11.95 -11.95 7.99
C ARG A 199 -12.46 -11.33 9.30
N MET A 200 -12.88 -12.15 10.25
CA MET A 200 -13.39 -11.66 11.54
C MET A 200 -12.30 -10.92 12.34
N ASN A 201 -11.07 -11.44 12.36
CA ASN A 201 -9.95 -10.79 13.02
C ASN A 201 -9.70 -9.38 12.44
N GLY A 202 -9.69 -9.23 11.12
CA GLY A 202 -9.52 -7.93 10.47
C GLY A 202 -10.68 -6.96 10.73
N GLN A 203 -11.93 -7.45 10.67
CA GLN A 203 -13.11 -6.66 11.06
C GLN A 203 -13.02 -6.14 12.50
N LEU A 204 -12.61 -6.98 13.46
CA LEU A 204 -12.45 -6.57 14.87
C LEU A 204 -11.29 -5.60 15.08
N LEU A 205 -10.18 -5.75 14.33
CA LEU A 205 -9.10 -4.77 14.36
C LEU A 205 -9.57 -3.40 13.86
N GLY A 206 -10.27 -3.37 12.73
CA GLY A 206 -10.85 -2.13 12.19
C GLY A 206 -11.84 -1.49 13.16
N GLN A 207 -12.72 -2.31 13.75
CA GLN A 207 -13.69 -1.85 14.75
C GLN A 207 -13.03 -1.23 15.98
N ASN A 208 -11.99 -1.87 16.51
CA ASN A 208 -11.37 -1.45 17.77
C ASN A 208 -10.44 -0.24 17.60
N PHE A 209 -9.86 -0.04 16.42
CA PHE A 209 -8.77 0.94 16.25
C PHE A 209 -9.03 1.97 15.15
N ILE A 210 -9.71 1.64 14.06
CA ILE A 210 -10.01 2.62 12.98
C ILE A 210 -11.24 3.45 13.36
N VAL A 211 -12.34 2.79 13.72
CA VAL A 211 -13.61 3.46 14.04
C VAL A 211 -13.47 4.57 15.09
N PRO A 212 -12.76 4.40 16.22
CA PRO A 212 -12.62 5.48 17.21
C PRO A 212 -11.62 6.57 16.83
N ASP A 213 -10.72 6.32 15.87
CA ASP A 213 -9.61 7.19 15.53
C ASP A 213 -9.89 8.07 14.30
N ILE A 214 -10.70 7.56 13.35
CA ILE A 214 -10.90 8.19 12.04
C ILE A 214 -11.46 9.61 12.08
N ALA A 215 -12.31 9.94 13.05
CA ALA A 215 -12.92 11.26 13.16
C ALA A 215 -11.88 12.37 13.37
N SER A 216 -10.73 12.09 14.01
CA SER A 216 -9.70 13.11 14.23
C SER A 216 -9.00 13.55 12.94
N GLU A 217 -9.16 12.79 11.86
CA GLU A 217 -8.59 13.10 10.55
C GLU A 217 -9.45 14.08 9.74
N ASN A 218 -10.66 14.40 10.21
CA ASN A 218 -11.65 15.25 9.52
C ASN A 218 -11.82 14.88 8.03
N PRO A 219 -12.12 13.61 7.70
CA PRO A 219 -12.22 13.19 6.30
C PRO A 219 -13.43 13.82 5.61
N MET A 220 -13.23 14.28 4.37
CA MET A 220 -14.33 14.61 3.47
C MET A 220 -14.99 13.33 2.91
N LEU A 221 -14.21 12.27 2.74
CA LEU A 221 -14.66 10.96 2.26
C LEU A 221 -13.79 9.85 2.86
N VAL A 222 -14.46 8.77 3.29
CA VAL A 222 -13.83 7.49 3.64
C VAL A 222 -14.21 6.46 2.57
N VAL A 223 -13.22 5.77 2.02
CA VAL A 223 -13.43 4.64 1.11
C VAL A 223 -12.84 3.38 1.73
N ASP A 224 -13.69 2.39 1.96
CA ASP A 224 -13.30 1.06 2.45
C ASP A 224 -13.16 0.11 1.25
N ASN A 225 -11.94 -0.39 1.01
CA ASN A 225 -11.57 -1.00 -0.27
C ASN A 225 -11.50 -2.53 -0.15
N HIS A 226 -12.22 -3.20 -1.04
CA HIS A 226 -12.47 -4.64 -0.98
C HIS A 226 -12.30 -5.32 -2.33
N GLU A 227 -12.24 -6.65 -2.27
CA GLU A 227 -12.34 -7.51 -3.45
C GLU A 227 -13.44 -8.56 -3.26
N ASN A 228 -14.15 -8.87 -4.33
CA ASN A 228 -15.21 -9.86 -4.34
C ASN A 228 -15.04 -10.88 -5.47
N LYS A 229 -15.80 -11.97 -5.39
CA LYS A 229 -15.80 -13.04 -6.40
C LYS A 229 -16.93 -12.91 -7.42
N GLY A 230 -17.51 -11.71 -7.58
CA GLY A 230 -18.62 -11.44 -8.49
C GLY A 230 -19.83 -12.32 -8.22
N ASN A 231 -20.28 -13.05 -9.25
CA ASN A 231 -21.42 -13.97 -9.15
C ASN A 231 -21.25 -15.04 -8.06
N GLU A 232 -20.02 -15.49 -7.77
CA GLU A 232 -19.77 -16.45 -6.68
C GLU A 232 -20.07 -15.85 -5.29
N SER A 233 -20.02 -14.52 -5.17
CA SER A 233 -20.44 -13.77 -3.98
C SER A 233 -21.94 -13.41 -4.00
N GLY A 234 -22.66 -13.81 -5.05
CA GLY A 234 -24.07 -13.44 -5.26
C GLY A 234 -24.28 -12.00 -5.75
N TYR A 235 -23.22 -11.33 -6.23
CA TYR A 235 -23.27 -9.94 -6.69
C TYR A 235 -23.58 -9.85 -8.18
N THR A 236 -24.39 -8.86 -8.57
CA THR A 236 -24.68 -8.57 -9.98
C THR A 236 -23.48 -7.96 -10.71
N TYR A 237 -22.68 -7.18 -10.00
CA TYR A 237 -21.50 -6.49 -10.52
C TYR A 237 -20.26 -6.92 -9.72
N SER A 238 -19.15 -7.18 -10.40
CA SER A 238 -17.86 -7.46 -9.74
C SER A 238 -17.07 -6.19 -9.39
N ARG A 239 -17.47 -5.04 -9.96
CA ARG A 239 -16.87 -3.73 -9.71
C ARG A 239 -17.96 -2.70 -9.45
N PHE A 240 -17.94 -2.10 -8.27
CA PHE A 240 -18.97 -1.13 -7.90
C PHE A 240 -18.53 -0.24 -6.75
N LEU A 241 -19.25 0.87 -6.62
CA LEU A 241 -19.30 1.67 -5.41
C LEU A 241 -20.56 1.30 -4.64
N TYR A 242 -20.42 1.07 -3.35
CA TYR A 242 -21.53 0.87 -2.43
C TYR A 242 -21.61 2.06 -1.45
N PRO A 243 -22.52 3.02 -1.70
CA PRO A 243 -22.75 4.15 -0.79
C PRO A 243 -23.30 3.68 0.56
N ILE A 244 -22.52 3.90 1.63
CA ILE A 244 -22.92 3.55 2.99
C ILE A 244 -23.63 4.73 3.65
N SER A 245 -23.03 5.92 3.56
CA SER A 245 -23.67 7.15 4.00
C SER A 245 -24.74 7.51 2.96
N ASN A 246 -26.03 7.26 3.25
CA ASN A 246 -27.12 7.52 2.30
C ASN A 246 -27.49 9.01 2.24
N THR A 247 -26.52 9.86 1.86
CA THR A 247 -26.65 11.33 1.80
C THR A 247 -26.40 11.85 0.39
N THR A 248 -26.86 13.09 0.11
CA THR A 248 -26.64 13.74 -1.19
C THR A 248 -25.17 13.84 -1.54
N ILE A 249 -24.31 14.25 -0.59
CA ILE A 249 -22.87 14.41 -0.84
C ILE A 249 -22.18 13.07 -1.16
N THR A 250 -22.62 11.99 -0.52
CA THR A 250 -22.10 10.65 -0.80
C THR A 250 -22.42 10.20 -2.23
N MET A 251 -23.63 10.51 -2.71
CA MET A 251 -24.01 10.24 -4.09
C MET A 251 -23.30 11.15 -5.09
N THR A 252 -23.03 12.42 -4.74
CA THR A 252 -22.21 13.33 -5.55
C THR A 252 -20.82 12.74 -5.77
N TYR A 253 -20.10 12.38 -4.70
CA TYR A 253 -18.78 11.77 -4.82
C TYR A 253 -18.80 10.45 -5.58
N ALA A 254 -19.80 9.60 -5.37
CA ALA A 254 -19.92 8.35 -6.13
C ALA A 254 -20.06 8.62 -7.65
N ASN A 255 -20.84 9.63 -8.04
CA ASN A 255 -21.01 10.00 -9.44
C ASN A 255 -19.76 10.66 -10.05
N GLU A 256 -19.02 11.46 -9.28
CA GLU A 256 -17.73 12.02 -9.70
C GLU A 256 -16.71 10.91 -9.93
N ILE A 257 -16.61 9.93 -9.02
CA ILE A 257 -15.74 8.77 -9.20
C ILE A 257 -16.14 7.96 -10.43
N ILE A 258 -17.44 7.71 -10.66
CA ILE A 258 -17.92 6.99 -11.84
C ILE A 258 -17.64 7.75 -13.14
N THR A 259 -17.58 9.08 -13.11
CA THR A 259 -17.23 9.88 -14.29
C THR A 259 -15.81 9.56 -14.77
N GLU A 260 -14.87 9.40 -13.83
CA GLU A 260 -13.49 9.00 -14.10
C GLU A 260 -13.33 7.48 -14.29
N MET A 261 -14.24 6.69 -13.69
CA MET A 261 -14.24 5.23 -13.72
C MET A 261 -15.58 4.68 -14.24
N PRO A 262 -15.93 4.88 -15.53
CA PRO A 262 -17.27 4.60 -16.08
C PRO A 262 -17.65 3.12 -16.11
N PHE A 263 -16.73 2.22 -15.78
CA PHE A 263 -16.99 0.78 -15.61
C PHE A 263 -17.56 0.43 -14.24
N LEU A 264 -17.64 1.39 -13.30
CA LEU A 264 -18.23 1.18 -11.98
C LEU A 264 -19.75 1.37 -12.02
N ALA A 265 -20.45 0.49 -11.32
CA ALA A 265 -21.86 0.69 -10.99
C ALA A 265 -22.00 1.27 -9.57
N VAL A 266 -23.05 2.04 -9.31
CA VAL A 266 -23.54 2.23 -7.93
C VAL A 266 -24.41 1.01 -7.59
N TYR A 267 -24.04 0.27 -6.55
CA TYR A 267 -24.69 -0.99 -6.21
C TYR A 267 -24.72 -1.25 -4.71
N THR A 268 -25.85 -1.75 -4.22
CA THR A 268 -25.98 -2.28 -2.85
C THR A 268 -26.04 -3.81 -2.94
N PRO A 269 -25.00 -4.53 -2.45
CA PRO A 269 -25.00 -5.98 -2.46
C PRO A 269 -26.11 -6.55 -1.55
N PRO A 270 -26.68 -7.73 -1.86
CA PRO A 270 -27.66 -8.37 -1.00
C PRO A 270 -27.00 -8.90 0.28
N ASN A 271 -27.64 -8.65 1.43
CA ASN A 271 -27.25 -9.18 2.75
C ASN A 271 -25.78 -8.94 3.17
N PRO A 272 -25.26 -7.70 3.13
CA PRO A 272 -23.87 -7.45 3.50
C PRO A 272 -23.65 -7.61 5.01
N THR A 273 -22.64 -8.40 5.40
CA THR A 273 -22.35 -8.72 6.82
C THR A 273 -21.07 -8.08 7.37
N SER A 274 -20.14 -7.63 6.53
CA SER A 274 -18.91 -6.97 6.98
C SER A 274 -19.12 -5.50 7.38
N PRO A 275 -19.92 -4.68 6.66
CA PRO A 275 -19.98 -3.24 6.93
C PRO A 275 -20.38 -2.87 8.36
N GLN A 276 -21.12 -3.74 9.06
CA GLN A 276 -21.54 -3.52 10.45
C GLN A 276 -20.39 -3.36 11.47
N TYR A 277 -19.18 -3.82 11.14
CA TYR A 277 -18.03 -3.76 12.05
C TYR A 277 -17.24 -2.46 11.94
N VAL A 278 -17.14 -1.89 10.74
CA VAL A 278 -16.23 -0.76 10.46
C VAL A 278 -16.97 0.34 9.72
N THR A 279 -17.41 0.07 8.49
CA THR A 279 -17.90 1.09 7.56
C THR A 279 -19.20 1.75 8.02
N ILE A 280 -20.17 0.99 8.51
CA ILE A 280 -21.44 1.52 9.06
C ILE A 280 -21.19 2.31 10.35
N PRO A 281 -20.43 1.82 11.34
CA PRO A 281 -20.04 2.62 12.50
C PRO A 281 -19.39 3.97 12.15
N ILE A 282 -18.56 4.02 11.12
CA ILE A 282 -17.95 5.27 10.63
C ILE A 282 -19.01 6.20 10.03
N ALA A 283 -19.88 5.67 9.16
CA ALA A 283 -20.99 6.45 8.59
C ALA A 283 -21.94 7.01 9.68
N ASN A 284 -22.18 6.25 10.75
CA ASN A 284 -22.99 6.67 11.90
C ASN A 284 -22.38 7.83 12.69
N GLN A 285 -21.09 8.12 12.52
CA GLN A 285 -20.44 9.32 13.07
C GLN A 285 -20.71 10.58 12.23
N GLY A 286 -21.50 10.46 11.15
CA GLY A 286 -21.78 11.55 10.22
C GLY A 286 -20.71 11.72 9.13
N ILE A 287 -19.79 10.76 9.00
CA ILE A 287 -18.70 10.79 8.02
C ILE A 287 -19.19 10.22 6.69
N THR A 288 -18.96 10.93 5.59
CA THR A 288 -19.27 10.46 4.23
C THR A 288 -18.44 9.22 3.91
N THR A 289 -19.11 8.09 3.65
CA THR A 289 -18.45 6.79 3.54
C THR A 289 -18.98 5.97 2.36
N LEU A 290 -18.04 5.41 1.59
CA LEU A 290 -18.26 4.50 0.47
C LEU A 290 -17.50 3.19 0.70
N ILE A 291 -18.00 2.10 0.12
CA ILE A 291 -17.22 0.89 -0.12
C ILE A 291 -16.85 0.85 -1.61
N TYR A 292 -15.59 0.59 -1.92
CA TYR A 292 -15.11 0.31 -3.26
C TYR A 292 -14.80 -1.18 -3.40
N GLU A 293 -15.45 -1.83 -4.36
CA GLU A 293 -15.37 -3.27 -4.57
C GLU A 293 -14.78 -3.57 -5.95
N THR A 294 -13.76 -4.43 -5.99
CA THR A 294 -13.09 -4.88 -7.23
C THR A 294 -13.13 -6.39 -7.38
N TYR A 295 -12.75 -6.91 -8.55
CA TYR A 295 -12.80 -8.35 -8.79
C TYR A 295 -11.54 -9.05 -8.29
N LEU A 296 -11.71 -10.05 -7.43
CA LEU A 296 -10.62 -10.80 -6.80
C LEU A 296 -9.69 -11.42 -7.83
N TYR A 297 -10.25 -11.98 -8.91
CA TYR A 297 -9.52 -12.75 -9.91
C TYR A 297 -8.93 -11.90 -11.05
N ASP A 298 -8.95 -10.57 -10.94
CA ASP A 298 -8.26 -9.70 -11.88
C ASP A 298 -6.75 -9.93 -11.89
N SER A 299 -6.14 -9.68 -13.06
CA SER A 299 -4.68 -9.64 -13.16
C SER A 299 -4.10 -8.51 -12.29
N VAL A 300 -2.84 -8.67 -11.87
CA VAL A 300 -2.12 -7.63 -11.12
C VAL A 300 -2.15 -6.30 -11.87
N SER A 301 -1.84 -6.30 -13.17
CA SER A 301 -1.87 -5.09 -14.00
C SER A 301 -3.27 -4.44 -14.03
N LYS A 302 -4.35 -5.22 -14.06
CA LYS A 302 -5.70 -4.64 -14.04
C LYS A 302 -6.01 -3.97 -12.69
N LYS A 303 -5.57 -4.57 -11.58
CA LYS A 303 -5.71 -3.97 -10.24
C LYS A 303 -4.87 -2.70 -10.11
N GLU A 304 -3.68 -2.66 -10.71
CA GLU A 304 -2.84 -1.46 -10.78
C GLU A 304 -3.52 -0.34 -11.59
N ASP A 305 -4.11 -0.65 -12.75
CA ASP A 305 -4.88 0.32 -13.54
C ASP A 305 -6.07 0.87 -12.75
N ASP A 306 -6.85 -0.01 -12.10
CA ASP A 306 -8.01 0.37 -11.30
C ASP A 306 -7.62 1.24 -10.09
N ALA A 307 -6.53 0.90 -9.40
CA ALA A 307 -6.01 1.69 -8.30
C ALA A 307 -5.52 3.07 -8.75
N ASN A 308 -4.82 3.16 -9.90
CA ASN A 308 -4.37 4.44 -10.44
C ASN A 308 -5.55 5.36 -10.75
N LEU A 309 -6.58 4.84 -11.42
CA LEU A 309 -7.80 5.60 -11.73
C LEU A 309 -8.56 6.01 -10.47
N LEU A 310 -8.66 5.13 -9.47
CA LEU A 310 -9.29 5.45 -8.20
C LEU A 310 -8.59 6.63 -7.52
N ILE A 311 -7.27 6.60 -7.42
CA ILE A 311 -6.51 7.69 -6.78
C ILE A 311 -6.68 9.01 -7.54
N ASP A 312 -6.68 8.99 -8.88
CA ASP A 312 -6.93 10.20 -9.69
C ASP A 312 -8.34 10.74 -9.44
N ALA A 313 -9.35 9.88 -9.47
CA ALA A 313 -10.74 10.24 -9.23
C ALA A 313 -10.95 10.87 -7.84
N LEU A 314 -10.31 10.30 -6.81
CA LEU A 314 -10.37 10.83 -5.45
C LEU A 314 -9.68 12.19 -5.33
N ASP A 315 -8.52 12.37 -5.98
CA ASP A 315 -7.76 13.62 -5.91
C ASP A 315 -8.46 14.80 -6.59
N ILE A 316 -9.42 14.56 -7.50
CA ILE A 316 -10.17 15.61 -8.19
C ILE A 316 -11.56 15.91 -7.61
N LEU A 317 -12.06 15.12 -6.64
CA LEU A 317 -13.36 15.36 -5.98
C LEU A 317 -13.53 16.82 -5.53
N GLN A 318 -14.73 17.38 -5.71
CA GLN A 318 -15.05 18.76 -5.33
C GLN A 318 -15.89 18.80 -4.06
N ASP A 319 -15.48 19.61 -3.07
CA ASP A 319 -16.26 19.86 -1.84
C ASP A 319 -17.65 20.48 -2.10
#